data_AF-A0A958B4Q8-F1
#
_entry.id   AF-A0A958B4Q8-F1
#
_cell.length_a   1.000
_cell.length_b   1.000
_cell.length_c   1.000
_cell.angle_alpha   90.00
_cell.angle_beta   90.00
_cell.angle_gamma   90.00
#
_symmetry.space_group_name_H-M   'P 1'
#
loop_
_entity.id
_entity.type
_entity.pdbx_description
1 polymer ?
#
loop_
_entity_poly.entity_id
_entity_poly.type
_entity_poly.pdbx_seq_one_letter_code
_entity_poly.pdbx_strand_id
1 'polypeptide(L)'
;EETMEDQTARFEERINDYRKIWKLSPMDLESHRRWYDYSRARDAMFAATDTETSPWYVVDSHDQRRGRLNCITHLLSLIPYEEVPYEKVKLPKRQPKGDYVEPDHPFRWIPELY
;
A
#
# COMPACT_ATOMS: atom_id res chain seq x y z
N GLU A 1 -13.83 9.26 -10.85
CA GLU A 1 -12.64 9.81 -11.55
C GLU A 1 -12.14 10.97 -10.68
N GLU A 2 -10.83 11.12 -10.50
CA GLU A 2 -10.28 12.20 -9.67
C GLU A 2 -10.56 13.56 -10.32
N THR A 3 -11.19 14.48 -9.58
CA THR A 3 -11.52 15.82 -10.09
C THR A 3 -10.38 16.82 -9.81
N MET A 4 -10.38 17.95 -10.53
CA MET A 4 -9.45 19.06 -10.24
C MET A 4 -9.60 19.57 -8.79
N GLU A 5 -10.82 19.59 -8.29
CA GLU A 5 -11.14 20.02 -6.92
C GLU A 5 -10.52 19.07 -5.90
N ASP A 6 -10.68 17.75 -6.09
CA ASP A 6 -10.11 16.74 -5.20
C ASP A 6 -8.58 16.77 -5.20
N GLN A 7 -7.98 16.94 -6.38
CA GLN A 7 -6.53 17.06 -6.48
C GLN A 7 -6.08 18.30 -5.69
N THR A 8 -6.70 19.45 -5.92
CA THR A 8 -6.36 20.71 -5.23
C THR A 8 -6.48 20.57 -3.71
N ALA A 9 -7.58 19.99 -3.21
CA ALA A 9 -7.78 19.75 -1.78
C ALA A 9 -6.67 18.86 -1.18
N ARG A 10 -6.20 17.84 -1.91
CA ARG A 10 -5.08 16.98 -1.46
C ARG A 10 -3.76 17.73 -1.41
N PHE A 11 -3.52 18.65 -2.34
CA PHE A 11 -2.33 19.50 -2.31
C PHE A 11 -2.35 20.43 -1.11
N GLU A 12 -3.48 21.10 -0.85
CA GLU A 12 -3.67 21.95 0.32
C GLU A 12 -3.49 21.18 1.63
N GLU A 13 -4.03 19.97 1.73
CA GLU A 13 -3.81 19.10 2.91
C GLU A 13 -2.32 18.80 3.11
N ARG A 14 -1.57 18.51 2.04
CA ARG A 14 -0.12 18.23 2.12
C ARG A 14 0.70 19.46 2.50
N ILE A 15 0.29 20.66 2.07
CA ILE A 15 0.93 21.93 2.43
C ILE A 15 0.80 22.18 3.93
N ASN A 16 -0.37 21.88 4.50
CA ASN A 16 -0.70 22.18 5.90
C ASN A 16 -0.33 21.05 6.90
N ASP A 17 -0.13 19.80 6.46
CA ASP A 17 0.28 18.67 7.32
C ASP A 17 1.80 18.42 7.24
N TYR A 18 2.52 18.76 8.31
CA TYR A 18 3.97 18.54 8.45
C TYR A 18 4.41 17.08 8.23
N ARG A 19 3.54 16.09 8.42
CA ARG A 19 3.86 14.66 8.20
C ARG A 19 3.79 14.27 6.72
N LYS A 20 3.18 15.11 5.88
CA LYS A 20 2.91 14.85 4.46
C LYS A 20 3.67 15.80 3.53
N ILE A 21 4.18 16.93 4.03
CA ILE A 21 4.83 17.99 3.24
C ILE A 21 6.01 17.49 2.38
N TRP A 22 6.77 16.51 2.87
CA TRP A 22 7.90 15.91 2.13
C TRP A 22 7.48 15.20 0.82
N LYS A 23 6.18 14.91 0.65
CA LYS A 23 5.61 14.34 -0.58
C LYS A 23 5.37 15.38 -1.67
N LEU A 24 5.59 16.67 -1.40
CA LEU A 24 5.48 17.74 -2.38
C LEU A 24 6.86 18.03 -2.99
N SER A 25 6.92 17.90 -4.30
CA SER A 25 8.07 18.27 -5.11
C SER A 25 7.73 19.47 -6.01
N PRO A 26 8.73 20.19 -6.54
CA PRO A 26 8.50 21.24 -7.53
C PRO A 26 7.71 20.76 -8.76
N MET A 27 7.86 19.48 -9.13
CA MET A 27 7.15 18.88 -10.25
C MET A 27 5.64 18.74 -9.97
N ASP A 28 5.26 18.50 -8.72
CA ASP A 28 3.86 18.36 -8.36
C ASP A 28 3.09 19.69 -8.58
N LEU A 29 3.74 20.84 -8.34
CA LEU A 29 3.17 22.16 -8.64
C LEU A 29 3.02 22.40 -10.14
N GLU A 30 4.02 22.00 -10.93
CA GLU A 30 3.91 22.07 -12.40
C GLU A 30 2.81 21.12 -12.91
N SER A 31 2.61 19.97 -12.27
CA SER A 31 1.56 19.03 -12.63
C SER A 31 0.15 19.59 -12.38
N HIS A 32 -0.03 20.31 -11.27
CA HIS A 32 -1.28 21.02 -10.97
C HIS A 32 -1.56 22.09 -12.02
N ARG A 33 -0.55 22.89 -12.40
CA ARG A 33 -0.67 23.91 -13.46
C ARG A 33 -0.99 23.31 -14.82
N ARG A 34 -0.44 22.14 -15.14
CA ARG A 34 -0.54 21.49 -16.46
C ARG A 34 -1.60 20.40 -16.53
N TRP A 35 -2.69 20.53 -15.77
CA TRP A 35 -3.79 19.55 -15.70
C TRP A 35 -4.18 18.99 -17.08
N TYR A 36 -4.57 19.85 -18.01
CA TYR A 36 -5.02 19.41 -19.34
C TYR A 36 -3.90 18.85 -20.22
N ASP A 37 -2.64 19.24 -20.01
CA ASP A 37 -1.52 18.64 -20.75
C ASP A 37 -1.34 17.18 -20.31
N TYR A 38 -1.47 16.91 -19.00
CA TYR A 38 -1.46 15.55 -18.46
C TYR A 38 -2.69 14.75 -18.89
N SER A 39 -3.88 15.35 -18.92
CA SER A 39 -5.09 14.70 -19.44
C SER A 39 -4.89 14.26 -20.89
N ARG A 40 -4.39 15.14 -21.77
CA ARG A 40 -4.11 14.79 -23.17
C ARG A 40 -3.05 13.70 -23.30
N ALA A 41 -2.00 13.74 -22.49
CA ALA A 41 -0.96 12.71 -22.48
C ALA A 41 -1.52 11.34 -22.02
N ARG A 42 -2.36 11.32 -20.98
CA ARG A 42 -3.06 10.12 -20.50
C ARG A 42 -3.94 9.53 -21.59
N ASP A 43 -4.75 10.36 -22.25
CA ASP A 43 -5.68 9.89 -23.28
C ASP A 43 -4.92 9.33 -24.50
N ALA A 44 -3.82 9.98 -24.89
CA ALA A 44 -2.93 9.47 -25.94
C ALA A 44 -2.25 8.14 -25.55
N MET A 45 -1.83 7.99 -24.28
CA MET A 45 -1.27 6.74 -23.76
C MET A 45 -2.29 5.60 -23.85
N PHE A 46 -3.54 5.82 -23.41
CA PHE A 46 -4.59 4.79 -23.51
C PHE A 46 -4.85 4.41 -24.97
N ALA A 47 -5.01 5.40 -25.86
CA ALA A 47 -5.25 5.13 -27.28
C ALA A 47 -4.12 4.32 -27.96
N ALA A 48 -2.88 4.48 -27.50
CA ALA A 48 -1.72 3.82 -28.10
C ALA A 48 -1.36 2.47 -27.47
N THR A 49 -1.70 2.24 -26.19
CA THR A 49 -1.15 1.11 -25.41
C THR A 49 -2.19 0.21 -24.77
N ASP A 50 -3.47 0.59 -24.77
CA ASP A 50 -4.54 -0.28 -24.28
C ASP A 50 -4.81 -1.40 -25.30
N THR A 51 -4.50 -2.64 -24.92
CA THR A 51 -4.62 -3.81 -25.80
C THR A 51 -5.27 -4.96 -25.05
N GLU A 52 -5.90 -5.89 -25.78
CA GLU A 52 -6.56 -7.05 -25.17
C GLU A 52 -5.60 -7.93 -24.35
N THR A 53 -4.34 -8.04 -24.78
CA THR A 53 -3.29 -8.80 -24.07
C THR A 53 -2.69 -8.03 -22.88
N SER A 54 -2.85 -6.71 -22.83
CA SER A 54 -2.31 -5.85 -21.79
C SER A 54 -3.24 -4.66 -21.57
N PRO A 55 -4.42 -4.89 -20.96
CA PRO A 55 -5.44 -3.88 -20.82
C PRO A 55 -5.11 -2.89 -19.71
N TRP A 56 -5.53 -1.63 -19.90
CA TRP A 56 -5.54 -0.62 -18.85
C TRP A 56 -6.85 -0.66 -18.07
N TYR A 57 -6.75 -0.80 -16.74
CA TYR A 57 -7.91 -0.70 -15.84
C TYR A 57 -7.89 0.64 -15.09
N VAL A 58 -8.95 1.43 -15.25
CA VAL A 58 -9.10 2.72 -14.59
C VAL A 58 -9.76 2.52 -13.22
N VAL A 59 -9.11 3.02 -12.16
CA VAL A 59 -9.63 2.95 -10.78
C VAL A 59 -10.05 4.34 -10.32
N ASP A 60 -11.27 4.45 -9.81
CA ASP A 60 -11.72 5.68 -9.17
C ASP A 60 -11.05 5.85 -7.80
N SER A 61 -10.21 6.88 -7.69
CA SER A 61 -9.41 7.18 -6.49
C SER A 61 -9.99 8.28 -5.62
N HIS A 62 -11.20 8.80 -5.89
CA HIS A 62 -11.84 9.84 -5.06
C HIS A 62 -11.89 9.41 -3.58
N ASP A 63 -12.50 8.25 -3.29
CA ASP A 63 -12.36 7.55 -2.01
C ASP A 63 -11.17 6.58 -2.06
N GLN A 64 -10.06 6.96 -1.43
CA GLN A 64 -8.83 6.17 -1.43
C GLN A 64 -9.00 4.77 -0.82
N ARG A 65 -9.90 4.59 0.16
CA ARG A 65 -10.11 3.27 0.78
C ARG A 65 -10.83 2.35 -0.19
N ARG A 66 -11.91 2.83 -0.81
CA ARG A 66 -12.66 2.07 -1.81
C ARG A 66 -11.82 1.79 -3.05
N GLY A 67 -11.08 2.77 -3.55
CA GLY A 67 -10.17 2.59 -4.69
C GLY A 67 -9.14 1.48 -4.45
N ARG A 68 -8.53 1.43 -3.25
CA ARG A 68 -7.60 0.34 -2.88
C ARG A 68 -8.26 -1.02 -2.84
N LEU A 69 -9.43 -1.13 -2.20
CA LEU A 69 -10.17 -2.40 -2.11
C LEU A 69 -10.61 -2.90 -3.49
N ASN A 70 -11.10 -2.02 -4.35
CA ASN A 70 -11.50 -2.35 -5.72
C ASN A 70 -10.31 -2.82 -6.55
N CYS A 71 -9.16 -2.11 -6.47
CA CYS A 71 -7.94 -2.48 -7.16
C CYS A 71 -7.45 -3.88 -6.75
N ILE A 72 -7.37 -4.16 -5.44
CA ILE A 72 -6.95 -5.47 -4.92
C ILE A 72 -7.93 -6.56 -5.34
N THR A 73 -9.24 -6.32 -5.21
CA THR A 73 -10.28 -7.29 -5.55
C THR A 73 -10.25 -7.63 -7.04
N HIS A 74 -10.11 -6.62 -7.90
CA HIS A 74 -10.01 -6.83 -9.34
C HIS A 74 -8.74 -7.61 -9.71
N LEU A 75 -7.58 -7.25 -9.16
CA LEU A 75 -6.34 -7.97 -9.40
C LEU A 75 -6.44 -9.45 -8.99
N LEU A 76 -7.01 -9.74 -7.82
CA LEU A 76 -7.21 -11.11 -7.35
C LEU A 76 -8.23 -11.88 -8.20
N SER A 77 -9.23 -11.20 -8.80
CA SER A 77 -10.20 -11.84 -9.69
C SER A 77 -9.61 -12.30 -11.02
N LEU A 78 -8.50 -11.68 -11.45
CA LEU A 78 -7.81 -12.02 -12.70
C LEU A 78 -6.86 -13.21 -12.53
N ILE A 79 -6.46 -13.52 -11.30
CA ILE A 79 -5.52 -14.60 -11.01
C ILE A 79 -6.32 -15.78 -10.44
N PRO A 80 -6.38 -16.93 -11.12
CA PRO A 80 -7.00 -18.13 -10.57
C PRO A 80 -6.11 -18.66 -9.43
N TYR A 81 -6.30 -18.12 -8.23
CA TYR A 81 -5.56 -18.53 -7.05
C TYR A 81 -6.18 -19.80 -6.45
N GLU A 82 -5.34 -20.80 -6.25
CA GLU A 82 -5.67 -22.00 -5.49
C GLU A 82 -4.93 -21.97 -4.14
N GLU A 83 -5.54 -22.54 -3.11
CA GLU A 83 -4.84 -22.70 -1.84
C GLU A 83 -3.62 -23.60 -2.03
N VAL A 84 -2.43 -23.04 -1.83
CA VAL A 84 -1.20 -23.83 -1.80
C VAL A 84 -1.23 -24.70 -0.54
N PRO A 85 -1.11 -26.04 -0.65
CA PRO A 85 -1.05 -26.88 0.52
C PRO A 85 0.20 -26.55 1.33
N TYR A 86 -0.01 -26.06 2.55
CA TYR A 86 1.06 -25.83 3.50
C TYR A 86 1.02 -26.90 4.59
N GLU A 87 2.20 -27.39 4.96
CA GLU A 87 2.29 -28.34 6.06
C GLU A 87 2.03 -27.60 7.38
N LYS A 88 1.05 -28.06 8.16
CA LYS A 88 0.76 -27.47 9.46
C LYS A 88 1.96 -27.68 10.38
N VAL A 89 2.68 -26.61 10.70
CA VAL A 89 3.75 -26.63 11.69
C VAL A 89 3.15 -27.02 13.05
N LYS A 90 3.45 -28.23 13.50
CA LYS A 90 3.12 -28.69 14.85
C LYS A 90 4.33 -28.45 15.72
N LEU A 91 4.16 -27.63 16.76
CA LEU A 91 5.19 -27.52 17.79
C LEU A 91 5.38 -28.89 18.44
N PRO A 92 6.60 -29.46 18.45
CA PRO A 92 6.86 -30.68 19.18
C PRO A 92 6.66 -30.43 20.68
N LYS A 93 6.37 -31.51 21.43
CA LYS A 93 6.39 -31.41 22.90
C LYS A 93 7.79 -30.97 23.34
N ARG A 94 7.85 -30.02 24.28
CA ARG A 94 9.12 -29.61 24.90
C ARG A 94 9.77 -30.83 25.57
N GLN A 95 11.09 -30.90 25.51
CA GLN A 95 11.84 -31.91 26.26
C GLN A 95 11.59 -31.73 27.77
N PRO A 96 11.56 -32.82 28.55
CA PRO A 96 11.48 -32.72 30.00
C PRO A 96 12.73 -32.00 30.54
N LYS A 97 12.61 -31.39 31.72
CA LYS A 97 13.70 -30.66 32.40
C LYS A 97 14.97 -31.51 32.60
N GLY A 98 14.85 -32.84 32.73
CA GLY A 98 16.00 -33.71 32.92
C GLY A 98 16.77 -33.33 34.20
N ASP A 99 18.08 -33.18 34.07
CA ASP A 99 19.03 -32.70 35.08
C ASP A 99 19.29 -31.18 35.02
N TYR A 100 18.59 -30.46 34.14
CA TYR A 100 18.76 -29.01 34.00
C TYR A 100 18.30 -28.29 35.28
N VAL A 101 19.22 -27.53 35.87
CA VAL A 101 18.94 -26.58 36.95
C VAL A 101 19.11 -25.18 36.36
N GLU A 102 18.09 -24.35 36.50
CA GLU A 102 18.18 -22.95 36.07
C GLU A 102 19.30 -22.27 36.88
N PRO A 103 20.32 -21.71 36.21
CA PRO A 103 21.39 -21.02 36.93
C PRO A 103 20.82 -19.76 37.58
N ASP A 104 21.12 -19.59 38.87
CA ASP A 104 20.83 -18.35 39.61
C ASP A 104 21.81 -17.25 39.18
N HIS A 105 21.60 -16.77 37.95
CA HIS A 105 22.39 -15.68 37.39
C HIS A 105 21.67 -14.36 37.71
N PRO A 106 22.35 -13.36 38.28
CA PRO A 106 21.79 -12.01 38.39
C PRO A 106 21.64 -11.38 37.00
N PHE A 107 20.46 -11.58 36.39
CA PHE A 107 20.09 -10.91 35.15
C PHE A 107 19.81 -9.42 35.42
N ARG A 108 20.23 -8.57 34.49
CA ARG A 108 19.80 -7.17 34.47
C ARG A 108 18.44 -7.11 33.78
N TRP A 109 17.38 -7.03 34.57
CA TRP A 109 16.01 -6.93 34.07
C TRP A 109 15.69 -5.50 33.62
N ILE A 110 14.96 -5.39 32.51
CA ILE A 110 14.39 -4.12 32.07
C ILE A 110 13.17 -3.84 32.96
N PRO A 111 12.95 -2.61 33.45
CA PRO A 111 11.76 -2.28 34.24
C PRO A 111 10.47 -2.51 33.44
N GLU A 112 9.53 -3.28 33.99
CA GLU A 112 8.17 -3.40 33.46
C GLU A 112 7.34 -2.22 33.96
N LEU A 113 7.11 -1.24 33.08
CA LEU A 113 6.42 0.02 33.40
C LEU A 113 4.91 -0.02 33.12
N TYR A 114 4.40 -1.10 32.52
CA TYR A 114 3.01 -1.27 32.10
C TYR A 114 2.46 -2.63 32.55
#